data_AF-A0A4Y3J596-F1
#
_entry.id   AF-A0A4Y3J596-F1
#
_cell.length_a   1.000
_cell.length_b   1.000
_cell.length_c   1.000
_cell.angle_alpha   90.00
_cell.angle_beta   90.00
_cell.angle_gamma   90.00
#
_symmetry.space_group_name_H-M   'P 1'
#
loop_
_entity.id
_entity.type
_entity.pdbx_description
1 polymer ?
#
loop_
_entity_poly.entity_id
_entity_poly.type
_entity_poly.pdbx_seq_one_letter_code
_entity_poly.pdbx_strand_id
1 'polypeptide(L)'
;MLATKTYIKFICAPLFMLFINGCANTQVNNDREALVNAGRGAVSVITTDYRVYRYALQEKNSDVTKSLVYATLTKANALKAFEEGAGNGYVIEESLNTSKLNKICWMAKFARETKDVISPEEQNNYKDIYAWLNSKEQVWLKKINSTYTKDELGPDDCRK
;
A
#
# COMPACT_ATOMS: atom_id res chain seq x y z
N MET A 1 -45.19 34.05 -25.74
CA MET A 1 -44.26 33.60 -24.68
C MET A 1 -44.79 32.32 -24.03
N LEU A 2 -44.58 31.13 -24.60
CA LEU A 2 -44.92 29.85 -23.91
C LEU A 2 -44.38 28.59 -24.64
N ALA A 3 -43.25 28.69 -25.35
CA ALA A 3 -42.67 27.54 -26.05
C ALA A 3 -41.20 27.24 -25.67
N THR A 4 -40.50 28.18 -25.04
CA THR A 4 -39.06 28.09 -24.77
C THR A 4 -38.70 27.45 -23.42
N LYS A 5 -39.63 27.38 -22.45
CA LYS A 5 -39.36 26.80 -21.12
C LYS A 5 -39.44 25.27 -21.07
N THR A 6 -40.14 24.63 -22.03
CA THR A 6 -40.39 23.18 -21.99
C THR A 6 -39.24 22.38 -22.61
N TYR A 7 -38.58 22.92 -23.63
CA TYR A 7 -37.45 22.26 -24.32
C TYR A 7 -36.17 22.19 -23.48
N ILE A 8 -35.90 23.19 -22.64
CA ILE A 8 -34.69 23.19 -21.79
C ILE A 8 -34.77 22.08 -20.72
N LYS A 9 -35.96 21.81 -20.16
CA LYS A 9 -36.16 20.71 -19.21
C LYS A 9 -36.02 19.32 -19.85
N PHE A 10 -36.34 19.19 -21.14
CA PHE A 10 -36.28 17.91 -21.85
C PHE A 10 -34.86 17.50 -22.27
N ILE A 11 -33.91 18.45 -22.34
CA ILE A 11 -32.51 18.19 -22.70
C ILE A 11 -31.62 17.99 -21.46
N CYS A 12 -32.01 18.52 -20.29
CA CYS A 12 -31.26 18.31 -19.05
C CYS A 12 -31.50 16.94 -18.40
N ALA A 13 -32.66 16.32 -18.63
CA ALA A 13 -33.00 15.01 -18.05
C ALA A 13 -32.19 13.82 -18.62
N PRO A 14 -31.88 13.74 -19.94
CA PRO A 14 -31.04 12.67 -20.49
C PRO A 14 -29.56 12.84 -20.14
N LEU A 15 -29.07 14.09 -20.00
CA LEU A 15 -27.68 14.36 -19.62
C LEU A 15 -27.39 13.95 -18.17
N PHE A 16 -28.35 14.09 -17.25
CA PHE A 16 -28.19 13.63 -15.86
C PHE A 16 -28.15 12.11 -15.72
N MET A 17 -28.77 11.36 -16.64
CA MET A 17 -28.71 9.89 -16.63
C MET A 17 -27.36 9.33 -17.11
N LEU A 18 -26.54 10.12 -17.81
CA LEU A 18 -25.20 9.69 -18.24
C LEU A 18 -24.14 9.78 -17.12
N PHE A 19 -24.43 10.51 -16.03
CA PHE A 19 -23.50 10.65 -14.89
C PHE A 19 -23.73 9.63 -13.77
N ILE A 20 -24.76 8.78 -13.86
CA ILE A 20 -25.05 7.73 -12.85
C ILE A 20 -24.30 6.41 -13.12
N ASN A 21 -23.48 6.35 -14.18
CA ASN A 21 -22.47 5.31 -14.36
C ASN A 21 -21.16 5.61 -13.59
N GLY A 22 -21.23 6.51 -12.59
CA GLY A 22 -20.15 6.69 -11.62
C GLY A 22 -20.02 5.42 -10.77
N CYS A 23 -18.91 4.71 -10.96
CA CYS A 23 -18.66 3.36 -10.45
C CYS A 23 -19.49 2.27 -11.16
N ALA A 24 -19.39 2.19 -12.50
CA ALA A 24 -19.47 0.86 -13.10
C ALA A 24 -18.47 -0.03 -12.37
N ASN A 25 -18.97 -0.95 -11.55
CA ASN A 25 -18.22 -2.09 -11.07
C ASN A 25 -17.58 -2.68 -12.32
N THR A 26 -16.29 -2.47 -12.53
CA THR A 26 -15.53 -3.34 -13.41
C THR A 26 -15.77 -4.71 -12.79
N GLN A 27 -16.69 -5.49 -13.36
CA GLN A 27 -16.83 -6.89 -13.03
C GLN A 27 -15.47 -7.48 -13.37
N VAL A 28 -14.62 -7.55 -12.36
CA VAL A 28 -13.38 -8.26 -12.47
C VAL A 28 -13.85 -9.70 -12.54
N ASN A 29 -13.93 -10.24 -13.75
CA ASN A 29 -14.49 -11.56 -14.04
C ASN A 29 -13.64 -12.70 -13.45
N ASN A 30 -12.71 -12.39 -12.55
CA ASN A 30 -11.73 -13.28 -11.96
C ASN A 30 -11.31 -12.76 -10.56
N ASP A 31 -11.65 -13.50 -9.50
CA ASP A 31 -11.29 -13.16 -8.11
C ASP A 31 -9.79 -12.88 -7.94
N ARG A 32 -8.94 -13.59 -8.70
CA ARG A 32 -7.49 -13.34 -8.72
C ARG A 32 -7.17 -11.91 -9.13
N GLU A 33 -7.75 -11.44 -10.23
CA GLU A 33 -7.46 -10.10 -10.75
C GLU A 33 -7.97 -9.03 -9.78
N ALA A 34 -9.06 -9.30 -9.06
CA ALA A 34 -9.58 -8.41 -8.03
C ALA A 34 -8.57 -8.28 -6.88
N LEU A 35 -8.01 -9.40 -6.43
CA LEU A 35 -6.99 -9.43 -5.38
C LEU A 35 -5.67 -8.78 -5.82
N VAL A 36 -5.23 -9.00 -7.07
CA VAL A 36 -4.05 -8.31 -7.63
C VAL A 36 -4.27 -6.80 -7.67
N ASN A 37 -5.44 -6.35 -8.12
CA ASN A 37 -5.77 -4.93 -8.17
C ASN A 37 -5.91 -4.32 -6.77
N ALA A 38 -6.50 -5.05 -5.81
CA ALA A 38 -6.55 -4.65 -4.41
C ALA A 38 -5.15 -4.52 -3.81
N GLY A 39 -4.25 -5.49 -4.07
CA GLY A 39 -2.85 -5.44 -3.67
C GLY A 39 -2.13 -4.21 -4.23
N ARG A 40 -2.30 -3.91 -5.53
CA ARG A 40 -1.75 -2.69 -6.17
C ARG A 40 -2.28 -1.41 -5.51
N GLY A 41 -3.56 -1.37 -5.21
CA GLY A 41 -4.19 -0.26 -4.49
C GLY A 41 -3.62 -0.08 -3.09
N ALA A 42 -3.52 -1.16 -2.32
CA ALA A 42 -2.96 -1.17 -0.97
C ALA A 42 -1.51 -0.69 -0.95
N VAL A 43 -0.66 -1.18 -1.88
CA VAL A 43 0.73 -0.68 -1.99
C VAL A 43 0.75 0.82 -2.28
N SER A 44 -0.15 1.31 -3.14
CA SER A 44 -0.20 2.74 -3.47
C SER A 44 -0.54 3.60 -2.24
N VAL A 45 -1.42 3.13 -1.36
CA VAL A 45 -1.70 3.79 -0.09
C VAL A 45 -0.51 3.70 0.86
N ILE A 46 0.06 2.52 1.08
CA ILE A 46 1.17 2.29 2.02
C ILE A 46 2.42 3.09 1.64
N THR A 47 2.73 3.17 0.34
CA THR A 47 3.90 3.94 -0.12
C THR A 47 3.80 5.44 0.13
N THR A 48 2.63 5.96 0.53
CA THR A 48 2.50 7.36 0.99
C THR A 48 3.02 7.56 2.42
N ASP A 49 3.06 6.50 3.24
CA ASP A 49 3.49 6.55 4.64
C ASP A 49 5.02 6.61 4.81
N TYR A 50 5.79 6.50 3.73
CA TYR A 50 7.25 6.33 3.80
C TYR A 50 7.96 7.41 4.62
N ARG A 51 7.50 8.68 4.57
CA ARG A 51 8.03 9.77 5.40
C ARG A 51 7.63 9.62 6.87
N VAL A 52 6.40 9.17 7.13
CA VAL A 52 5.90 8.93 8.49
C VAL A 52 6.77 7.86 9.17
N TYR A 53 7.08 6.78 8.46
CA TYR A 53 8.03 5.76 8.92
C TYR A 53 9.41 6.35 9.24
N ARG A 54 9.96 7.18 8.37
CA ARG A 54 11.26 7.85 8.60
C ARG A 54 11.28 8.68 9.88
N TYR A 55 10.26 9.48 10.12
CA TYR A 55 10.20 10.35 11.30
C TYR A 55 9.87 9.56 12.58
N ALA A 56 8.97 8.59 12.51
CA ALA A 56 8.64 7.76 13.67
C ALA A 56 9.84 6.95 14.19
N LEU A 57 10.78 6.56 13.31
CA LEU A 57 12.04 5.92 13.73
C LEU A 57 12.96 6.81 14.58
N GLN A 58 12.76 8.14 14.55
CA GLN A 58 13.50 9.07 15.40
C GLN A 58 12.87 9.17 16.81
N GLU A 59 11.62 8.74 16.97
CA GLU A 59 10.84 8.81 18.21
C GLU A 59 10.26 7.43 18.56
N LYS A 60 11.12 6.41 18.63
CA LYS A 60 10.69 5.00 18.72
C LYS A 60 9.74 4.69 19.88
N ASN A 61 9.90 5.37 21.01
CA ASN A 61 9.17 5.10 22.25
C ASN A 61 7.93 5.98 22.47
N SER A 62 7.46 6.70 21.44
CA SER A 62 6.23 7.48 21.55
C SER A 62 4.97 6.62 21.36
N ASP A 63 3.86 7.03 21.98
CA ASP A 63 2.55 6.39 21.76
C ASP A 63 2.12 6.45 20.29
N VAL A 64 2.57 7.48 19.57
CA VAL A 64 2.37 7.63 18.12
C VAL A 64 3.11 6.52 17.37
N THR A 65 4.39 6.29 17.69
CA THR A 65 5.16 5.21 17.06
C THR A 65 4.59 3.85 17.38
N LYS A 66 4.19 3.60 18.63
CA LYS A 66 3.52 2.34 19.02
C LYS A 66 2.22 2.13 18.24
N SER A 67 1.39 3.16 18.09
CA SER A 67 0.18 3.09 17.26
C SER A 67 0.49 2.80 15.79
N LEU A 68 1.56 3.41 15.28
CA LEU A 68 2.04 3.19 13.91
C LEU A 68 2.56 1.76 13.71
N VAL A 69 3.15 1.12 14.72
CA VAL A 69 3.53 -0.31 14.68
C VAL A 69 2.31 -1.17 14.39
N TYR A 70 1.24 -1.04 15.17
CA TYR A 70 0.02 -1.84 14.94
C TYR A 70 -0.60 -1.58 13.57
N ALA A 71 -0.67 -0.31 13.14
CA ALA A 71 -1.17 0.05 11.83
C ALA A 71 -0.32 -0.56 10.69
N THR A 72 1.01 -0.58 10.86
CA THR A 72 1.95 -1.17 9.90
C THR A 72 1.78 -2.67 9.81
N LEU A 73 1.69 -3.37 10.94
CA LEU A 73 1.49 -4.82 10.97
C LEU A 73 0.15 -5.21 10.35
N THR A 74 -0.90 -4.41 10.56
CA THR A 74 -2.21 -4.60 9.93
C THR A 74 -2.14 -4.43 8.41
N LYS A 75 -1.47 -3.35 7.94
CA LYS A 75 -1.25 -3.10 6.51
C LYS A 75 -0.42 -4.21 5.85
N ALA A 76 0.63 -4.68 6.53
CA ALA A 76 1.44 -5.80 6.07
C ALA A 76 0.65 -7.10 6.00
N ASN A 77 -0.21 -7.38 6.99
CA ASN A 77 -1.11 -8.53 6.97
C ASN A 77 -2.08 -8.48 5.78
N ALA A 78 -2.64 -7.31 5.47
CA ALA A 78 -3.49 -7.13 4.29
C ALA A 78 -2.73 -7.40 2.98
N LEU A 79 -1.50 -6.89 2.84
CA LEU A 79 -0.66 -7.16 1.67
C LEU A 79 -0.34 -8.65 1.52
N LYS A 80 0.01 -9.31 2.62
CA LYS A 80 0.24 -10.76 2.66
C LYS A 80 -1.01 -11.52 2.20
N ALA A 81 -2.19 -11.16 2.73
CA ALA A 81 -3.45 -11.79 2.35
C ALA A 81 -3.79 -11.59 0.86
N PHE A 82 -3.54 -10.41 0.29
CA PHE A 82 -3.72 -10.18 -1.15
C PHE A 82 -2.76 -11.01 -2.01
N GLU A 83 -1.51 -11.14 -1.57
CA GLU A 83 -0.51 -11.96 -2.25
C GLU A 83 -0.89 -13.45 -2.24
N GLU A 84 -1.16 -13.98 -1.05
CA GLU A 84 -1.53 -15.40 -0.86
C GLU A 84 -2.86 -15.72 -1.54
N GLY A 85 -3.86 -14.84 -1.42
CA GLY A 85 -5.17 -15.03 -2.01
C GLY A 85 -5.16 -14.99 -3.55
N ALA A 86 -4.32 -14.15 -4.16
CA ALA A 86 -4.20 -14.11 -5.62
C ALA A 86 -3.59 -15.40 -6.19
N GLY A 87 -2.74 -16.08 -5.43
CA GLY A 87 -2.16 -17.38 -5.77
C GLY A 87 -1.34 -17.39 -7.07
N ASN A 88 -1.13 -18.59 -7.64
CA ASN A 88 -0.33 -18.88 -8.84
C ASN A 88 0.95 -18.01 -8.96
N GLY A 89 1.75 -18.00 -7.90
CA GLY A 89 3.05 -17.34 -7.88
C GLY A 89 3.03 -15.80 -7.95
N TYR A 90 1.86 -15.15 -7.82
CA TYR A 90 1.81 -13.70 -7.76
C TYR A 90 2.61 -13.19 -6.56
N VAL A 91 3.45 -12.19 -6.81
CA VAL A 91 4.12 -11.43 -5.76
C VAL A 91 3.91 -9.93 -5.95
N ILE A 92 3.71 -9.19 -4.86
CA ILE A 92 3.36 -7.76 -4.92
C ILE A 92 4.39 -6.92 -5.69
N GLU A 93 5.65 -7.35 -5.71
CA GLU A 93 6.76 -6.69 -6.39
C GLU A 93 6.66 -6.69 -7.92
N GLU A 94 5.88 -7.60 -8.52
CA GLU A 94 5.74 -7.68 -9.98
C GLU A 94 5.19 -6.39 -10.59
N SER A 95 4.43 -5.63 -9.79
CA SER A 95 3.78 -4.39 -10.22
C SER A 95 4.53 -3.12 -9.81
N LEU A 96 5.68 -3.25 -9.15
CA LEU A 96 6.39 -2.14 -8.53
C LEU A 96 7.68 -1.80 -9.29
N ASN A 97 7.78 -0.56 -9.73
CA ASN A 97 9.05 0.00 -10.16
C ASN A 97 9.98 0.24 -8.96
N THR A 98 11.26 0.45 -9.22
CA THR A 98 12.27 0.58 -8.16
C THR A 98 11.99 1.76 -7.20
N SER A 99 11.41 2.86 -7.68
CA SER A 99 11.01 3.99 -6.82
C SER A 99 9.93 3.58 -5.80
N LYS A 100 8.90 2.84 -6.24
CA LYS A 100 7.87 2.29 -5.34
C LYS A 100 8.44 1.23 -4.40
N LEU A 101 9.38 0.41 -4.87
CA LEU A 101 10.09 -0.55 -4.02
C LEU A 101 10.85 0.15 -2.89
N ASN A 102 11.55 1.25 -3.18
CA ASN A 102 12.20 2.07 -2.15
C ASN A 102 11.19 2.60 -1.12
N LYS A 103 10.02 3.07 -1.55
CA LYS A 103 8.99 3.58 -0.63
C LYS A 103 8.39 2.49 0.25
N ILE A 104 8.02 1.34 -0.30
CA ILE A 104 7.44 0.24 0.49
C ILE A 104 8.49 -0.43 1.40
N CYS A 105 9.77 -0.37 1.02
CA CYS A 105 10.88 -0.83 1.85
C CYS A 105 10.95 -0.14 3.21
N TRP A 106 10.53 1.13 3.31
CA TRP A 106 10.39 1.80 4.61
C TRP A 106 9.41 1.10 5.55
N MET A 107 8.37 0.43 5.05
CA MET A 107 7.41 -0.33 5.88
C MET A 107 8.12 -1.51 6.57
N ALA A 108 8.92 -2.28 5.83
CA ALA A 108 9.63 -3.43 6.40
C ALA A 108 10.75 -2.97 7.35
N LYS A 109 11.52 -1.95 6.97
CA LYS A 109 12.52 -1.34 7.85
C LYS A 109 11.89 -0.83 9.15
N PHE A 110 10.79 -0.11 9.06
CA PHE A 110 10.06 0.39 10.22
C PHE A 110 9.65 -0.74 11.15
N ALA A 111 8.97 -1.77 10.62
CA ALA A 111 8.55 -2.93 11.41
C ALA A 111 9.74 -3.65 12.08
N ARG A 112 10.85 -3.84 11.36
CA ARG A 112 12.06 -4.47 11.90
C ARG A 112 12.67 -3.66 13.04
N GLU A 113 12.77 -2.34 12.87
CA GLU A 113 13.45 -1.44 13.79
C GLU A 113 12.60 -0.98 14.99
N THR A 114 11.31 -1.31 15.00
CA THR A 114 10.35 -0.98 16.07
C THR A 114 9.70 -2.23 16.67
N LYS A 115 10.24 -3.42 16.37
CA LYS A 115 9.69 -4.69 16.85
C LYS A 115 9.62 -4.76 18.38
N ASP A 116 10.58 -4.14 19.06
CA ASP A 116 10.72 -4.06 20.51
C ASP A 116 9.83 -3.00 21.18
N VAL A 117 9.14 -2.16 20.41
CA VAL A 117 8.18 -1.16 20.92
C VAL A 117 6.90 -1.82 21.46
N ILE A 118 6.58 -3.03 21.01
CA ILE A 118 5.45 -3.84 21.49
C ILE A 118 5.93 -5.00 22.37
N SER A 119 5.06 -5.52 23.24
CA SER A 119 5.43 -6.56 24.20
C SER A 119 5.84 -7.87 23.52
N PRO A 120 6.67 -8.72 24.16
CA PRO A 120 7.06 -10.02 23.59
C PRO A 120 5.87 -10.93 23.22
N GLU A 121 4.79 -10.86 23.98
CA GLU A 121 3.53 -11.58 23.68
C GLU A 121 2.94 -11.10 22.35
N GLU A 122 2.84 -9.79 22.16
CA GLU A 122 2.34 -9.21 20.91
C GLU A 122 3.28 -9.50 19.74
N GLN A 123 4.60 -9.46 19.96
CA GLN A 123 5.56 -9.86 18.93
C GLN A 123 5.33 -11.30 18.46
N ASN A 124 4.99 -12.20 19.38
CA ASN A 124 4.67 -13.60 19.05
C ASN A 124 3.36 -13.70 18.24
N ASN A 125 2.35 -12.88 18.54
CA ASN A 125 1.10 -12.81 17.78
C ASN A 125 1.33 -12.36 16.32
N TYR A 126 2.35 -11.53 16.06
CA TYR A 126 2.70 -11.04 14.72
C TYR A 126 3.90 -11.75 14.08
N LYS A 127 4.36 -12.88 14.64
CA LYS A 127 5.60 -13.55 14.20
C LYS A 127 5.63 -13.86 12.69
N ASP A 128 4.50 -14.29 12.13
CA ASP A 128 4.40 -14.66 10.71
C ASP A 128 4.44 -13.43 9.80
N ILE A 129 3.93 -12.29 10.27
CA ILE A 129 3.97 -11.01 9.55
C ILE A 129 5.39 -10.45 9.57
N TYR A 130 6.08 -10.52 10.71
CA TYR A 130 7.49 -10.15 10.79
C TYR A 130 8.37 -11.03 9.90
N ALA A 131 8.14 -12.34 9.86
CA ALA A 131 8.87 -13.25 8.98
C ALA A 131 8.63 -12.93 7.50
N TRP A 132 7.38 -12.68 7.11
CA TRP A 132 7.02 -12.28 5.75
C TRP A 132 7.67 -10.94 5.36
N LEU A 133 7.56 -9.91 6.20
CA LEU A 133 8.19 -8.60 5.97
C LEU A 133 9.72 -8.71 5.84
N ASN A 134 10.37 -9.51 6.68
CA ASN A 134 11.81 -9.71 6.59
C ASN A 134 12.21 -10.36 5.26
N SER A 135 11.47 -11.37 4.79
CA SER A 135 11.70 -11.97 3.46
C SER A 135 11.54 -10.95 2.34
N LYS A 136 10.47 -10.14 2.42
CA LYS A 136 10.17 -9.07 1.46
C LYS A 136 11.23 -7.97 1.42
N GLU A 137 11.71 -7.53 2.59
CA GLU A 137 12.79 -6.53 2.71
C GLU A 137 14.02 -6.95 1.90
N GLN A 138 14.44 -8.22 2.00
CA GLN A 138 15.61 -8.73 1.26
C GLN A 138 15.40 -8.65 -0.26
N VAL A 139 14.21 -9.02 -0.75
CA VAL A 139 13.87 -8.95 -2.17
C VAL A 139 13.87 -7.50 -2.66
N TRP A 140 13.28 -6.58 -1.90
CA TRP A 140 13.19 -5.17 -2.26
C TRP A 140 14.56 -4.52 -2.27
N LEU A 141 15.36 -4.72 -1.21
CA LEU A 141 16.73 -4.19 -1.12
C LEU A 141 17.60 -4.69 -2.27
N LYS A 142 17.49 -5.98 -2.64
CA LYS A 142 18.21 -6.53 -3.79
C LYS A 142 17.85 -5.81 -5.09
N LYS A 143 16.55 -5.60 -5.36
CA LYS A 143 16.09 -4.87 -6.55
C LYS A 143 16.54 -3.41 -6.54
N ILE A 144 16.44 -2.72 -5.40
CA ILE A 144 16.89 -1.33 -5.24
C ILE A 144 18.39 -1.22 -5.52
N ASN A 145 19.21 -2.09 -4.92
CA ASN A 145 20.66 -2.10 -5.11
C ASN A 145 21.08 -2.42 -6.56
N SER A 146 20.25 -3.12 -7.32
CA SER A 146 20.53 -3.42 -8.74
C SER A 146 20.24 -2.25 -9.68
N THR A 147 19.47 -1.24 -9.23
CA THR A 147 19.06 -0.11 -10.07
C THR A 147 19.64 1.22 -9.60
N TYR A 148 19.71 1.46 -8.28
CA TYR A 148 20.19 2.71 -7.70
C TYR A 148 21.48 2.52 -6.91
N THR A 149 22.43 3.41 -7.12
CA THR A 149 23.55 3.65 -6.20
C THR A 149 23.05 4.27 -4.88
N LYS A 150 23.86 4.23 -3.82
CA LYS A 150 23.45 4.63 -2.45
C LYS A 150 23.04 6.11 -2.30
N ASP A 151 23.35 6.95 -3.28
CA ASP A 151 23.16 8.40 -3.19
C ASP A 151 22.05 8.95 -4.08
N GLU A 152 21.60 8.20 -5.09
CA GLU A 152 20.59 8.64 -6.07
C GLU A 152 19.20 8.88 -5.47
N LEU A 153 18.88 8.21 -4.37
CA LEU A 153 17.58 8.32 -3.69
C LEU A 153 17.57 9.35 -2.56
N GLY A 154 18.71 10.00 -2.28
CA GLY A 154 18.80 11.10 -1.33
C GLY A 154 18.35 10.72 0.09
N PRO A 155 17.70 11.62 0.84
CA PRO A 155 17.22 11.34 2.20
C PRO A 155 16.19 10.23 2.28
N ASP A 156 15.45 9.98 1.19
CA ASP A 156 14.31 9.07 1.15
C ASP A 156 14.70 7.61 0.86
N ASP A 157 16.01 7.33 0.79
CA ASP A 157 16.54 5.99 0.58
C ASP A 157 16.32 5.08 1.80
N CYS A 158 15.55 4.00 1.63
CA CYS A 158 15.25 3.06 2.70
C CYS A 158 16.47 2.25 3.18
N ARG A 159 17.59 2.29 2.45
CA ARG A 159 18.83 1.57 2.79
C ARG A 159 19.67 2.30 3.85
N LYS A 160 19.34 3.56 4.14
CA LYS A 160 20.05 4.41 5.10
C LYS A 160 19.64 4.11 6.53
#